data_AF-C7RQE9-F1
#
_entry.id   AF-C7RQE9-F1
#
_cell.length_a   1.000
_cell.length_b   1.000
_cell.length_c   1.000
_cell.angle_alpha   90.00
_cell.angle_beta   90.00
_cell.angle_gamma   90.00
#
_symmetry.space_group_name_H-M   'P 1'
#
loop_
_entity.id
_entity.type
_entity.pdbx_description
1 polymer ?
#
loop_
_entity_poly.entity_id
_entity_poly.type
_entity_poly.pdbx_seq_one_letter_code
_entity_poly.pdbx_strand_id
1 'polypeptide(L)'
;MPTNESLLLIAAGVFVAFLLLRFVINRRSRADREGRGGGQLAAPGAEPPVTEAAAQPEVEHVAAEDVARREAERLAAEEAARREAERLAAEEAARREAERLAAEEAARREAERLAAEEAARRETERLAAEEAARREAERLAAEEAARREAERLAAEEAARREAERLVAEEAARREAERLAAEEAARREAERLAAEEAARREAERLAAEEAARREAERLAAEEAARRKAERLAAEEAARREAERLAAEEAARREAERLAAEEAARREAERLAAEEAARREAERLAAEEAARRKAERLVAEEAARREAERLAAEEAARREAERLAAEEAARRKAERLAAEEAARRETERLAAEEAARRASERQAAAEAARLDAERKAVEEALRLEEEERLVVEAAILRETERQAAEEAQRQALAAASRAAAEKVKTPEETVVMVADDSKVVRIKTGRLLSAHQYQVRMAEDGLDAARQIGSSLPDVLITDVDMPGMGGFELTHQVRGDPRSAHVPIIMVTSDSEQLRDQAVAAGVNVILGKPYPEEQLIAHIQRLMSGRAGG
;
A
#
# COMPACT_ATOMS: atom_id res chain seq x y z
N MET A 1 41.18 28.28 48.55
CA MET A 1 42.09 29.13 49.36
C MET A 1 43.21 29.59 48.43
N PRO A 2 43.56 30.89 48.38
CA PRO A 2 44.77 31.32 47.68
C PRO A 2 46.03 30.84 48.42
N THR A 3 47.12 30.63 47.69
CA THR A 3 48.38 30.05 48.17
C THR A 3 49.37 31.08 48.70
N ASN A 4 50.40 30.62 49.41
CA ASN A 4 51.26 31.43 50.30
C ASN A 4 52.22 32.42 49.61
N GLU A 5 52.18 32.57 48.28
CA GLU A 5 53.11 33.45 47.55
C GLU A 5 52.80 34.94 47.77
N SER A 6 51.54 35.30 48.01
CA SER A 6 51.12 36.69 48.24
C SER A 6 51.68 37.33 49.53
N LEU A 7 52.20 36.55 50.48
CA LEU A 7 52.82 37.10 51.71
C LEU A 7 54.28 37.51 51.51
N LEU A 8 55.00 36.93 50.52
CA LEU A 8 56.45 37.12 50.43
C LEU A 8 56.85 38.51 49.89
N LEU A 9 56.04 39.07 48.99
CA LEU A 9 56.28 40.38 48.37
C LEU A 9 56.04 41.57 49.32
N ILE A 10 55.18 41.41 50.33
CA ILE A 10 54.89 42.48 51.30
C ILE A 10 56.06 42.68 52.28
N ALA A 11 56.85 41.63 52.55
CA ALA A 11 58.01 41.69 53.45
C ALA A 11 59.19 42.52 52.89
N ALA A 12 59.32 42.65 51.56
CA ALA A 12 60.44 43.36 50.94
C ALA A 12 60.34 44.90 51.04
N GLY A 13 59.12 45.45 51.11
CA GLY A 13 58.88 46.91 51.05
C GLY A 13 59.32 47.70 52.29
N VAL A 14 59.54 47.03 53.43
CA VAL A 14 59.76 47.70 54.73
C VAL A 14 61.24 48.00 55.02
N PHE A 15 62.18 47.28 54.39
CA PHE A 15 63.60 47.35 54.78
C PHE A 15 64.34 48.59 54.22
N VAL A 16 63.95 49.09 53.05
CA VAL A 16 64.61 50.25 52.40
C VAL A 16 64.26 51.57 53.11
N ALA A 17 63.08 51.66 53.72
CA ALA A 17 62.64 52.85 54.46
C ALA A 17 63.50 53.19 55.70
N PHE A 18 64.30 52.24 56.19
CA PHE A 18 65.09 52.40 57.42
C PHE A 18 66.44 53.10 57.21
N LEU A 19 66.94 53.20 55.96
CA LEU A 19 68.29 53.72 55.68
C LEU A 19 68.38 55.24 55.47
N LEU A 20 67.26 55.95 55.31
CA LEU A 20 67.23 57.41 55.12
C LEU A 20 67.17 58.22 56.43
N LEU A 21 66.97 57.57 57.59
CA LEU A 21 66.74 58.25 58.88
C LEU A 21 68.03 58.63 59.63
N ARG A 22 69.22 58.59 58.99
CA ARG A 22 70.51 58.73 59.70
C ARG A 22 71.59 59.62 59.06
N PHE A 23 71.23 60.66 58.31
CA PHE A 23 72.23 61.64 57.83
C PHE A 23 71.83 63.14 57.89
N VAL A 24 70.67 63.50 58.46
CA VAL A 24 70.21 64.91 58.54
C VAL A 24 70.49 65.55 59.92
N ILE A 25 71.44 65.00 60.69
CA ILE A 25 71.89 65.55 61.98
C ILE A 25 73.37 65.94 61.91
N ASN A 26 73.66 67.07 61.26
CA ASN A 26 74.58 68.07 61.84
C ASN A 26 74.30 69.46 61.26
N ARG A 27 74.19 70.49 62.12
CA ARG A 27 73.86 71.86 61.73
C ARG A 27 74.70 72.85 62.54
N ARG A 28 75.42 73.74 61.82
CA ARG A 28 76.36 74.78 62.32
C ARG A 28 77.63 74.24 62.98
N SER A 29 78.80 74.75 62.58
CA SER A 29 79.48 75.87 63.28
C SER A 29 80.79 76.27 62.58
N ARG A 30 81.36 77.43 63.00
CA ARG A 30 82.60 78.09 62.54
C ARG A 30 82.55 78.66 61.11
N ALA A 31 82.82 79.95 60.85
CA ALA A 31 83.20 81.08 61.70
C ALA A 31 84.57 81.01 62.41
N ASP A 32 85.58 81.54 61.72
CA ASP A 32 86.91 82.06 62.14
C ASP A 32 87.53 82.64 60.83
N ARG A 33 88.33 83.70 60.73
CA ARG A 33 88.78 84.77 61.65
C ARG A 33 89.31 85.96 60.82
N GLU A 34 88.98 87.18 61.23
CA GLU A 34 89.87 88.34 61.04
C GLU A 34 89.84 89.20 62.32
N GLY A 35 90.99 89.70 62.78
CA GLY A 35 91.06 90.65 63.90
C GLY A 35 92.30 90.58 64.80
N ARG A 36 92.91 91.77 64.98
CA ARG A 36 94.02 92.15 65.90
C ARG A 36 95.44 91.78 65.43
N GLY A 37 96.45 92.64 65.66
CA GLY A 37 96.35 94.01 66.21
C GLY A 37 97.69 94.66 66.61
N GLY A 38 97.59 95.87 67.18
CA GLY A 38 98.69 96.80 67.52
C GLY A 38 98.67 98.05 66.59
N GLY A 39 98.75 99.30 67.05
CA GLY A 39 99.08 99.86 68.38
C GLY A 39 100.59 99.91 68.61
N GLN A 40 101.24 100.99 69.03
CA GLN A 40 100.88 102.30 69.63
C GLN A 40 101.96 103.35 69.22
N LEU A 41 101.97 104.68 69.47
CA LEU A 41 101.20 105.75 70.17
C LEU A 41 101.65 107.10 69.46
N ALA A 42 101.34 108.38 69.76
CA ALA A 42 100.66 109.14 70.83
C ALA A 42 100.02 110.47 70.29
N ALA A 43 99.81 111.45 71.17
CA ALA A 43 99.39 112.86 70.96
C ALA A 43 100.01 113.71 72.12
N PRO A 44 99.70 115.02 72.40
CA PRO A 44 98.79 115.99 71.76
C PRO A 44 99.47 117.36 71.46
N GLY A 45 98.70 118.45 71.29
CA GLY A 45 99.20 119.83 71.09
C GLY A 45 98.56 120.89 72.00
N ALA A 46 98.95 122.17 71.86
CA ALA A 46 98.36 123.32 72.56
C ALA A 46 98.59 124.68 71.86
N GLU A 47 97.53 125.51 71.87
CA GLU A 47 97.31 126.98 71.87
C GLU A 47 98.41 128.08 71.61
N PRO A 48 98.01 129.38 71.40
CA PRO A 48 98.86 130.50 70.92
C PRO A 48 99.15 131.55 72.05
N PRO A 49 99.40 132.90 71.87
CA PRO A 49 99.66 133.79 70.71
C PRO A 49 100.78 134.90 70.92
N VAL A 50 100.83 135.90 69.99
CA VAL A 50 101.33 137.32 70.03
C VAL A 50 102.83 137.77 70.08
N THR A 51 103.10 138.89 69.35
CA THR A 51 104.11 139.99 69.56
C THR A 51 105.64 139.70 69.42
N GLU A 52 106.53 140.59 68.90
CA GLU A 52 106.41 141.91 68.23
C GLU A 52 107.68 142.33 67.41
N ALA A 53 107.54 143.37 66.56
CA ALA A 53 108.50 144.44 66.20
C ALA A 53 109.85 144.23 65.44
N ALA A 54 109.85 144.63 64.16
CA ALA A 54 110.76 145.58 63.44
C ALA A 54 112.31 145.58 63.61
N ALA A 55 113.06 145.48 62.49
CA ALA A 55 113.87 146.58 61.87
C ALA A 55 114.88 146.15 60.76
N GLN A 56 114.70 146.76 59.58
CA GLN A 56 115.55 147.06 58.39
C GLN A 56 117.11 147.17 58.51
N PRO A 57 117.90 147.35 57.39
CA PRO A 57 117.54 147.50 55.95
C PRO A 57 118.40 146.69 54.89
N GLU A 58 117.95 146.72 53.61
CA GLU A 58 118.72 146.84 52.32
C GLU A 58 119.82 145.82 51.88
N VAL A 59 120.08 145.45 50.59
CA VAL A 59 119.58 145.81 49.21
C VAL A 59 119.64 144.56 48.26
N GLU A 60 118.90 144.57 47.12
CA GLU A 60 119.15 143.84 45.81
C GLU A 60 119.18 142.27 45.75
N HIS A 61 118.83 141.56 44.65
CA HIS A 61 117.74 141.69 43.64
C HIS A 61 117.57 140.36 42.84
N VAL A 62 116.34 140.02 42.43
CA VAL A 62 115.90 139.03 41.37
C VAL A 62 116.57 137.63 41.29
N ALA A 63 115.84 136.56 41.68
CA ALA A 63 116.10 135.18 41.20
C ALA A 63 114.97 134.13 41.42
N ALA A 64 113.95 134.40 42.26
CA ALA A 64 113.20 133.33 42.95
C ALA A 64 111.96 132.72 42.23
N GLU A 65 111.27 133.45 41.35
CA GLU A 65 109.92 133.06 40.89
C GLU A 65 109.91 131.92 39.86
N ASP A 66 110.94 131.82 39.01
CA ASP A 66 111.03 130.81 37.93
C ASP A 66 111.10 129.36 38.44
N VAL A 67 111.61 129.14 39.67
CA VAL A 67 111.78 127.79 40.22
C VAL A 67 110.42 127.20 40.64
N ALA A 68 109.64 127.97 41.42
CA ALA A 68 108.32 127.54 41.90
C ALA A 68 107.36 127.24 40.73
N ARG A 69 107.41 128.06 39.67
CA ARG A 69 106.63 127.83 38.45
C ARG A 69 106.98 126.50 37.78
N ARG A 70 108.27 126.17 37.63
CA ARG A 70 108.70 124.92 36.98
C ARG A 70 108.34 123.67 37.77
N GLU A 71 108.31 123.74 39.10
CA GLU A 71 107.83 122.62 39.92
C GLU A 71 106.32 122.43 39.80
N ALA A 72 105.53 123.51 39.74
CA ALA A 72 104.09 123.44 39.48
C ALA A 72 103.80 122.86 38.07
N GLU A 73 104.54 123.30 37.04
CA GLU A 73 104.43 122.75 35.69
C GLU A 73 104.83 121.25 35.63
N ARG A 74 105.86 120.82 36.38
CA ARG A 74 106.24 119.40 36.51
C ARG A 74 105.14 118.56 37.17
N LEU A 75 104.60 119.02 38.30
CA LEU A 75 103.56 118.29 39.04
C LEU A 75 102.25 118.21 38.23
N ALA A 76 101.89 119.26 37.50
CA ALA A 76 100.74 119.23 36.58
C ALA A 76 100.95 118.25 35.41
N ALA A 77 102.16 118.15 34.87
CA ALA A 77 102.49 117.16 33.83
C ALA A 77 102.49 115.71 34.37
N GLU A 78 102.98 115.50 35.60
CA GLU A 78 102.96 114.20 36.28
C GLU A 78 101.51 113.76 36.60
N GLU A 79 100.66 114.69 37.08
CA GLU A 79 99.24 114.41 37.29
C GLU A 79 98.50 114.16 35.97
N ALA A 80 98.81 114.90 34.90
CA ALA A 80 98.24 114.66 33.58
C ALA A 80 98.62 113.28 33.03
N ALA A 81 99.89 112.91 33.10
CA ALA A 81 100.39 111.58 32.70
C ALA A 81 99.75 110.47 33.53
N ARG A 82 99.57 110.68 34.84
CA ARG A 82 98.84 109.74 35.72
C ARG A 82 97.37 109.60 35.31
N ARG A 83 96.66 110.70 35.07
CA ARG A 83 95.25 110.68 34.61
C ARG A 83 95.11 110.02 33.24
N GLU A 84 96.09 110.16 32.36
CA GLU A 84 96.13 109.46 31.06
C GLU A 84 96.40 107.96 31.22
N ALA A 85 97.31 107.56 32.11
CA ALA A 85 97.53 106.16 32.45
C ALA A 85 96.29 105.51 33.11
N GLU A 86 95.62 106.23 34.02
CA GLU A 86 94.34 105.80 34.62
C GLU A 86 93.22 105.69 33.56
N ARG A 87 93.16 106.61 32.58
CA ARG A 87 92.23 106.52 31.43
C ARG A 87 92.51 105.30 30.57
N LEU A 88 93.77 105.06 30.19
CA LEU A 88 94.16 103.92 29.34
C LEU A 88 93.94 102.58 30.06
N ALA A 89 94.21 102.51 31.36
CA ALA A 89 93.90 101.33 32.17
C ALA A 89 92.39 101.08 32.28
N ALA A 90 91.57 102.12 32.40
CA ALA A 90 90.11 102.01 32.37
C ALA A 90 89.58 101.59 30.99
N GLU A 91 90.16 102.10 29.90
CA GLU A 91 89.83 101.70 28.53
C GLU A 91 90.20 100.23 28.26
N GLU A 92 91.38 99.78 28.70
CA GLU A 92 91.77 98.37 28.58
C GLU A 92 90.90 97.46 29.47
N ALA A 93 90.54 97.90 30.68
CA ALA A 93 89.61 97.17 31.54
C ALA A 93 88.22 97.04 30.90
N ALA A 94 87.67 98.13 30.37
CA ALA A 94 86.39 98.13 29.66
C ALA A 94 86.42 97.26 28.40
N ARG A 95 87.55 97.26 27.66
CA ARG A 95 87.75 96.36 26.51
C ARG A 95 87.78 94.90 26.95
N ARG A 96 88.55 94.55 27.98
CA ARG A 96 88.61 93.17 28.53
C ARG A 96 87.26 92.71 29.07
N GLU A 97 86.46 93.61 29.64
CA GLU A 97 85.08 93.33 30.06
C GLU A 97 84.14 93.12 28.86
N ALA A 98 84.24 93.93 27.81
CA ALA A 98 83.48 93.73 26.56
C ALA A 98 83.87 92.41 25.86
N GLU A 99 85.16 92.06 25.80
CA GLU A 99 85.65 90.77 25.27
C GLU A 99 85.14 89.59 26.13
N ARG A 100 85.11 89.72 27.46
CA ARG A 100 84.52 88.73 28.38
C ARG A 100 83.02 88.54 28.12
N LEU A 101 82.26 89.63 28.02
CA LEU A 101 80.80 89.60 27.78
C LEU A 101 80.47 89.03 26.40
N ALA A 102 81.25 89.35 25.37
CA ALA A 102 81.09 88.76 24.04
C ALA A 102 81.40 87.26 24.02
N ALA A 103 82.40 86.80 24.78
CA ALA A 103 82.71 85.38 24.94
C ALA A 103 81.61 84.64 25.74
N GLU A 104 81.06 85.26 26.78
CA GLU A 104 79.94 84.74 27.57
C GLU A 104 78.66 84.64 26.72
N GLU A 105 78.36 85.64 25.90
CA GLU A 105 77.22 85.59 24.96
C GLU A 105 77.44 84.53 23.86
N ALA A 106 78.65 84.40 23.32
CA ALA A 106 78.98 83.37 22.34
C ALA A 106 78.82 81.96 22.93
N ALA A 107 79.35 81.71 24.12
CA ALA A 107 79.20 80.44 24.84
C ALA A 107 77.72 80.14 25.16
N ARG A 108 76.95 81.16 25.54
CA ARG A 108 75.49 81.03 25.74
C ARG A 108 74.77 80.65 24.45
N ARG A 109 75.04 81.34 23.33
CA ARG A 109 74.43 81.04 22.02
C ARG A 109 74.80 79.63 21.53
N GLU A 110 76.02 79.16 21.81
CA GLU A 110 76.43 77.79 21.52
C GLU A 110 75.71 76.76 22.40
N ALA A 111 75.55 77.02 23.70
CA ALA A 111 74.75 76.18 24.60
C ALA A 111 73.27 76.14 24.19
N GLU A 112 72.68 77.27 23.79
CA GLU A 112 71.31 77.34 23.26
C GLU A 112 71.17 76.55 21.94
N ARG A 113 72.17 76.61 21.04
CA ARG A 113 72.21 75.79 19.81
C ARG A 113 72.27 74.30 20.12
N LEU A 114 73.17 73.88 21.01
CA LEU A 114 73.34 72.46 21.38
C LEU A 114 72.09 71.91 22.09
N ALA A 115 71.45 72.70 22.95
CA ALA A 115 70.19 72.32 23.58
C ALA A 115 69.05 72.17 22.56
N ALA A 116 68.99 73.03 21.53
CA ALA A 116 68.02 72.93 20.45
C ALA A 116 68.28 71.69 19.55
N GLU A 117 69.54 71.39 19.25
CA GLU A 117 69.95 70.20 18.50
C GLU A 117 69.62 68.90 19.26
N GLU A 118 69.89 68.85 20.57
CA GLU A 118 69.50 67.71 21.40
C GLU A 118 67.98 67.57 21.53
N ALA A 119 67.24 68.69 21.66
CA ALA A 119 65.77 68.66 21.69
C ALA A 119 65.18 68.14 20.37
N ALA A 120 65.68 68.61 19.23
CA ALA A 120 65.26 68.14 17.91
C ALA A 120 65.57 66.64 17.72
N ARG A 121 66.75 66.18 18.16
CA ARG A 121 67.11 64.76 18.15
C ARG A 121 66.18 63.92 19.04
N ARG A 122 65.89 64.36 20.26
CA ARG A 122 64.95 63.66 21.16
C ARG A 122 63.54 63.61 20.57
N GLU A 123 63.13 64.63 19.82
CA GLU A 123 61.86 64.62 19.09
C GLU A 123 61.84 63.62 17.93
N THR A 124 62.91 63.52 17.11
CA THR A 124 62.99 62.49 16.06
C THR A 124 63.05 61.07 16.62
N GLU A 125 63.79 60.85 17.72
CA GLU A 125 63.83 59.57 18.42
C GLU A 125 62.45 59.20 19.01
N ARG A 126 61.70 60.16 19.57
CA ARG A 126 60.31 59.95 20.01
C ARG A 126 59.38 59.58 18.84
N LEU A 127 59.42 60.33 17.74
CA LEU A 127 58.56 60.08 16.57
C LEU A 127 58.85 58.72 15.93
N ALA A 128 60.12 58.32 15.85
CA ALA A 128 60.50 56.98 15.39
C ALA A 128 60.00 55.87 16.32
N ALA A 129 60.04 56.08 17.64
CA ALA A 129 59.48 55.13 18.62
C ALA A 129 57.95 55.05 18.54
N GLU A 130 57.25 56.17 18.33
CA GLU A 130 55.80 56.23 18.14
C GLU A 130 55.37 55.51 16.86
N GLU A 131 56.10 55.71 15.74
CA GLU A 131 55.83 54.99 14.49
C GLU A 131 56.12 53.49 14.62
N ALA A 132 57.21 53.11 15.31
CA ALA A 132 57.52 51.70 15.58
C ALA A 132 56.44 51.02 16.43
N ALA A 133 55.99 51.65 17.52
CA ALA A 133 54.91 51.15 18.36
C ALA A 133 53.59 51.04 17.58
N ARG A 134 53.28 52.01 16.70
CA ARG A 134 52.11 51.95 15.83
C ARG A 134 52.20 50.78 14.85
N ARG A 135 53.33 50.57 14.17
CA ARG A 135 53.55 49.44 13.24
C ARG A 135 53.44 48.09 13.95
N GLU A 136 53.89 48.00 15.20
CA GLU A 136 53.73 46.79 16.02
C GLU A 136 52.26 46.55 16.41
N ALA A 137 51.52 47.59 16.80
CA ALA A 137 50.09 47.50 17.07
C ALA A 137 49.28 47.10 15.82
N GLU A 138 49.60 47.66 14.65
CA GLU A 138 49.00 47.29 13.36
C GLU A 138 49.31 45.83 12.99
N ARG A 139 50.54 45.35 13.23
CA ARG A 139 50.91 43.93 13.05
C ARG A 139 50.10 43.00 13.97
N LEU A 140 50.02 43.32 15.26
CA LEU A 140 49.30 42.51 16.25
C LEU A 140 47.79 42.47 15.96
N ALA A 141 47.20 43.60 15.54
CA ALA A 141 45.79 43.64 15.12
C ALA A 141 45.53 42.80 13.86
N ALA A 142 46.47 42.79 12.89
CA ALA A 142 46.38 41.94 11.71
C ALA A 142 46.53 40.45 12.04
N GLU A 143 47.43 40.10 12.96
CA GLU A 143 47.62 38.73 13.45
C GLU A 143 46.37 38.22 14.20
N GLU A 144 45.77 39.05 15.06
CA GLU A 144 44.52 38.69 15.73
C GLU A 144 43.34 38.57 14.75
N ALA A 145 43.25 39.46 13.76
CA ALA A 145 42.21 39.39 12.71
C ALA A 145 42.34 38.11 11.88
N ALA A 146 43.55 37.76 11.43
CA ALA A 146 43.83 36.53 10.69
C ALA A 146 43.53 35.28 11.53
N ARG A 147 43.85 35.30 12.83
CA ARG A 147 43.49 34.23 13.77
C ARG A 147 41.97 34.06 13.91
N ARG A 148 41.23 35.16 14.13
CA ARG A 148 39.76 35.13 14.23
C ARG A 148 39.10 34.64 12.93
N GLU A 149 39.67 34.96 11.78
CA GLU A 149 39.20 34.44 10.48
C GLU A 149 39.49 32.94 10.33
N ALA A 150 40.67 32.46 10.73
CA ALA A 150 40.99 31.03 10.74
C ALA A 150 40.08 30.25 11.71
N GLU A 151 39.81 30.78 12.91
CA GLU A 151 38.86 30.19 13.87
C GLU A 151 37.42 30.16 13.30
N ARG A 152 36.98 31.20 12.58
CA ARG A 152 35.69 31.22 11.88
C ARG A 152 35.60 30.15 10.79
N LEU A 153 36.61 30.06 9.93
CA LEU A 153 36.66 29.09 8.82
C LEU A 153 36.71 27.64 9.33
N ALA A 154 37.45 27.38 10.41
CA ALA A 154 37.48 26.06 11.05
C ALA A 154 36.12 25.68 11.66
N ALA A 155 35.40 26.64 12.26
CA ALA A 155 34.05 26.41 12.77
C ALA A 155 33.02 26.17 11.64
N GLU A 156 33.13 26.90 10.53
CA GLU A 156 32.31 26.73 9.33
C GLU A 156 32.53 25.35 8.68
N GLU A 157 33.78 24.91 8.55
CA GLU A 157 34.09 23.58 8.03
C GLU A 157 33.61 22.47 8.99
N ALA A 158 33.76 22.64 10.30
CA ALA A 158 33.26 21.69 11.30
C ALA A 158 31.73 21.56 11.24
N ALA A 159 31.00 22.68 11.19
CA ALA A 159 29.55 22.70 11.05
C ALA A 159 29.09 22.05 9.73
N ARG A 160 29.80 22.30 8.62
CA ARG A 160 29.55 21.65 7.33
C ARG A 160 29.73 20.14 7.41
N ARG A 161 30.85 19.66 7.98
CA ARG A 161 31.12 18.21 8.15
C ARG A 161 30.07 17.53 9.05
N GLU A 162 29.56 18.23 10.07
CA GLU A 162 28.47 17.72 10.91
C GLU A 162 27.14 17.65 10.14
N ALA A 163 26.81 18.67 9.34
CA ALA A 163 25.63 18.64 8.47
C ALA A 163 25.71 17.50 7.41
N GLU A 164 26.87 17.33 6.78
CA GLU A 164 27.12 16.22 5.84
C GLU A 164 26.98 14.84 6.53
N ARG A 165 27.46 14.70 7.78
CA ARG A 165 27.25 13.49 8.59
C ARG A 165 25.77 13.23 8.89
N LEU A 166 25.02 14.24 9.31
CA LEU A 166 23.60 14.11 9.66
C LEU A 166 22.75 13.74 8.44
N VAL A 167 23.02 14.33 7.27
CA VAL A 167 22.36 13.96 6.01
C VAL A 167 22.69 12.51 5.61
N ALA A 168 23.93 12.07 5.78
CA ALA A 168 24.32 10.68 5.52
C ALA A 168 23.66 9.68 6.50
N GLU A 169 23.54 10.05 7.78
CA GLU A 169 22.88 9.25 8.81
C GLU A 169 21.37 9.12 8.55
N GLU A 170 20.70 10.22 8.16
CA GLU A 170 19.29 10.18 7.79
C GLU A 170 19.05 9.38 6.49
N ALA A 171 19.92 9.52 5.49
CA ALA A 171 19.85 8.74 4.26
C ALA A 171 20.02 7.24 4.52
N ALA A 172 21.01 6.84 5.32
CA ALA A 172 21.23 5.45 5.72
C ALA A 172 20.04 4.90 6.53
N ARG A 173 19.44 5.72 7.41
CA ARG A 173 18.22 5.35 8.14
C ARG A 173 17.03 5.14 7.22
N ARG A 174 16.76 6.06 6.28
CA ARG A 174 15.67 5.94 5.29
C ARG A 174 15.85 4.71 4.39
N GLU A 175 17.09 4.35 4.05
CA GLU A 175 17.41 3.12 3.31
C GLU A 175 17.16 1.86 4.16
N ALA A 176 17.56 1.84 5.43
CA ALA A 176 17.27 0.74 6.34
C ALA A 176 15.75 0.55 6.57
N GLU A 177 15.00 1.65 6.74
CA GLU A 177 13.54 1.63 6.84
C GLU A 177 12.88 1.10 5.54
N ARG A 178 13.39 1.48 4.36
CA ARG A 178 12.95 0.94 3.06
C ARG A 178 13.18 -0.57 2.95
N LEU A 179 14.40 -1.04 3.28
CA LEU A 179 14.76 -2.45 3.21
C LEU A 179 13.95 -3.31 4.20
N ALA A 180 13.70 -2.80 5.41
CA ALA A 180 12.84 -3.47 6.39
C ALA A 180 11.38 -3.56 5.92
N ALA A 181 10.85 -2.52 5.26
CA ALA A 181 9.52 -2.56 4.66
C ALA A 181 9.43 -3.53 3.47
N GLU A 182 10.47 -3.60 2.64
CA GLU A 182 10.57 -4.56 1.53
C GLU A 182 10.61 -6.01 2.03
N GLU A 183 11.39 -6.31 3.07
CA GLU A 183 11.43 -7.64 3.68
C GLU A 183 10.09 -7.99 4.35
N ALA A 184 9.44 -7.04 5.04
CA ALA A 184 8.13 -7.26 5.65
C ALA A 184 7.05 -7.57 4.60
N ALA A 185 7.00 -6.79 3.52
CA ALA A 185 6.07 -7.01 2.40
C ALA A 185 6.33 -8.36 1.71
N ARG A 186 7.60 -8.76 1.54
CA ARG A 186 7.97 -10.08 1.02
C ARG A 186 7.49 -11.21 1.93
N ARG A 187 7.73 -11.13 3.25
CA ARG A 187 7.27 -12.14 4.22
C ARG A 187 5.75 -12.24 4.26
N GLU A 188 5.03 -11.14 4.08
CA GLU A 188 3.57 -11.15 3.96
C GLU A 188 3.10 -11.81 2.65
N ALA A 189 3.74 -11.52 1.52
CA ALA A 189 3.45 -12.19 0.25
C ALA A 189 3.72 -13.70 0.31
N GLU A 190 4.84 -14.12 0.93
CA GLU A 190 5.17 -15.54 1.16
C GLU A 190 4.12 -16.22 2.08
N ARG A 191 3.63 -15.52 3.11
CA ARG A 191 2.54 -16.01 3.98
C ARG A 191 1.23 -16.20 3.21
N LEU A 192 0.81 -15.21 2.44
CA LEU A 192 -0.44 -15.24 1.67
C LEU A 192 -0.40 -16.31 0.57
N ALA A 193 0.74 -16.50 -0.10
CA ALA A 193 0.93 -17.56 -1.08
C ALA A 193 0.86 -18.96 -0.44
N ALA A 194 1.39 -19.14 0.77
CA ALA A 194 1.28 -20.39 1.52
C ALA A 194 -0.16 -20.66 2.00
N GLU A 195 -0.90 -19.63 2.42
CA GLU A 195 -2.31 -19.72 2.79
C GLU A 195 -3.19 -20.10 1.59
N GLU A 196 -2.97 -19.48 0.42
CA GLU A 196 -3.69 -19.84 -0.81
C GLU A 196 -3.34 -21.26 -1.29
N ALA A 197 -2.08 -21.67 -1.21
CA ALA A 197 -1.67 -23.03 -1.56
C ALA A 197 -2.32 -24.08 -0.64
N ALA A 198 -2.34 -23.85 0.67
CA ALA A 198 -3.01 -24.72 1.63
C ALA A 198 -4.52 -24.79 1.39
N ARG A 199 -5.16 -23.66 1.06
CA ARG A 199 -6.59 -23.61 0.68
C ARG A 199 -6.86 -24.43 -0.58
N ARG A 200 -6.08 -24.26 -1.65
CA ARG A 200 -6.22 -25.02 -2.91
C ARG A 200 -6.02 -26.52 -2.69
N GLU A 201 -5.12 -26.92 -1.79
CA GLU A 201 -4.95 -28.33 -1.41
C GLU A 201 -6.14 -28.88 -0.61
N ALA A 202 -6.69 -28.11 0.33
CA ALA A 202 -7.90 -28.49 1.05
C ALA A 202 -9.12 -28.61 0.12
N GLU A 203 -9.31 -27.69 -0.82
CA GLU A 203 -10.36 -27.74 -1.84
C GLU A 203 -10.18 -28.97 -2.75
N ARG A 204 -8.95 -29.32 -3.16
CA ARG A 204 -8.64 -30.54 -3.93
C ARG A 204 -9.01 -31.81 -3.14
N LEU A 205 -8.61 -31.90 -1.87
CA LEU A 205 -8.88 -33.06 -1.02
C LEU A 205 -10.38 -33.23 -0.73
N ALA A 206 -11.11 -32.12 -0.52
CA ALA A 206 -12.56 -32.15 -0.37
C ALA A 206 -13.28 -32.62 -1.65
N ALA A 207 -12.80 -32.20 -2.83
CA ALA A 207 -13.33 -32.66 -4.11
C ALA A 207 -13.04 -34.15 -4.36
N GLU A 208 -11.84 -34.63 -3.99
CA GLU A 208 -11.46 -36.05 -4.07
C GLU A 208 -12.34 -36.91 -3.14
N GLU A 209 -12.58 -36.47 -1.89
CA GLU A 209 -13.47 -37.18 -0.98
C GLU A 209 -14.94 -37.17 -1.46
N ALA A 210 -15.42 -36.04 -1.99
CA ALA A 210 -16.77 -35.95 -2.56
C ALA A 210 -16.97 -36.90 -3.75
N ALA A 211 -16.03 -36.90 -4.70
CA ALA A 211 -16.05 -37.80 -5.85
C ALA A 211 -15.97 -39.28 -5.41
N ARG A 212 -15.18 -39.60 -4.39
CA ARG A 212 -15.14 -40.95 -3.80
C ARG A 212 -16.48 -41.35 -3.18
N ARG A 213 -17.09 -40.48 -2.37
CA ARG A 213 -18.41 -40.75 -1.74
C ARG A 213 -19.51 -40.94 -2.79
N GLU A 214 -19.45 -40.21 -3.91
CA GLU A 214 -20.36 -40.39 -5.03
C GLU A 214 -20.13 -41.73 -5.77
N ALA A 215 -18.87 -42.12 -6.01
CA ALA A 215 -18.54 -43.42 -6.58
C ALA A 215 -18.99 -44.59 -5.66
N GLU A 216 -18.82 -44.47 -4.35
CA GLU A 216 -19.32 -45.44 -3.37
C GLU A 216 -20.87 -45.50 -3.35
N ARG A 217 -21.56 -44.36 -3.49
CA ARG A 217 -23.03 -44.30 -3.64
C ARG A 217 -23.50 -45.01 -4.91
N LEU A 218 -22.91 -44.70 -6.05
CA LEU A 218 -23.27 -45.29 -7.35
C LEU A 218 -23.00 -46.80 -7.39
N ALA A 219 -21.89 -47.26 -6.81
CA ALA A 219 -21.60 -48.68 -6.69
C ALA A 219 -22.61 -49.41 -5.77
N ALA A 220 -23.06 -48.78 -4.68
CA ALA A 220 -24.09 -49.33 -3.81
C ALA A 220 -25.47 -49.39 -4.51
N GLU A 221 -25.81 -48.38 -5.30
CA GLU A 221 -27.03 -48.33 -6.12
C GLU A 221 -27.03 -49.43 -7.20
N GLU A 222 -25.92 -49.59 -7.93
CA GLU A 222 -25.80 -50.67 -8.93
C GLU A 222 -25.85 -52.06 -8.28
N ALA A 223 -25.21 -52.25 -7.12
CA ALA A 223 -25.29 -53.49 -6.37
C ALA A 223 -26.72 -53.80 -5.87
N ALA A 224 -27.46 -52.78 -5.42
CA ALA A 224 -28.86 -52.91 -5.03
C ALA A 224 -29.74 -53.26 -6.24
N ARG A 225 -29.54 -52.60 -7.38
CA ARG A 225 -30.22 -52.91 -8.65
C ARG A 225 -29.96 -54.34 -9.11
N ARG A 226 -28.70 -54.77 -9.21
CA ARG A 226 -28.33 -56.15 -9.59
C ARG A 226 -28.93 -57.19 -8.63
N LYS A 227 -29.04 -56.87 -7.33
CA LYS A 227 -29.73 -57.72 -6.35
C LYS A 227 -31.23 -57.80 -6.59
N ALA A 228 -31.89 -56.69 -6.92
CA ALA A 228 -33.31 -56.64 -7.25
C ALA A 228 -33.62 -57.40 -8.55
N GLU A 229 -32.83 -57.21 -9.61
CA GLU A 229 -32.93 -57.95 -10.88
C GLU A 229 -32.78 -59.46 -10.65
N ARG A 230 -31.83 -59.89 -9.80
CA ARG A 230 -31.67 -61.31 -9.44
C ARG A 230 -32.88 -61.87 -8.69
N LEU A 231 -33.42 -61.13 -7.71
CA LEU A 231 -34.59 -61.57 -6.94
C LEU A 231 -35.85 -61.65 -7.82
N ALA A 232 -36.03 -60.71 -8.75
CA ALA A 232 -37.11 -60.75 -9.72
C ALA A 232 -36.99 -61.95 -10.68
N ALA A 233 -35.77 -62.28 -11.12
CA ALA A 233 -35.51 -63.48 -11.93
C ALA A 233 -35.75 -64.78 -11.15
N GLU A 234 -35.36 -64.83 -9.87
CA GLU A 234 -35.61 -65.96 -8.96
C GLU A 234 -37.11 -66.17 -8.72
N GLU A 235 -37.88 -65.08 -8.51
CA GLU A 235 -39.34 -65.16 -8.38
C GLU A 235 -40.02 -65.56 -9.70
N ALA A 236 -39.57 -65.02 -10.84
CA ALA A 236 -40.11 -65.39 -12.15
C ALA A 236 -39.89 -66.87 -12.47
N ALA A 237 -38.67 -67.39 -12.24
CA ALA A 237 -38.35 -68.80 -12.39
C ALA A 237 -39.18 -69.69 -11.45
N ARG A 238 -39.41 -69.24 -10.21
CA ARG A 238 -40.30 -69.94 -9.27
C ARG A 238 -41.75 -69.98 -9.77
N ARG A 239 -42.31 -68.85 -10.22
CA ARG A 239 -43.68 -68.78 -10.77
C ARG A 239 -43.84 -69.66 -12.01
N GLU A 240 -42.80 -69.77 -12.85
CA GLU A 240 -42.78 -70.69 -14.00
C GLU A 240 -42.72 -72.16 -13.56
N ALA A 241 -41.90 -72.50 -12.57
CA ALA A 241 -41.87 -73.85 -12.01
C ALA A 241 -43.21 -74.25 -11.35
N GLU A 242 -43.86 -73.33 -10.64
CA GLU A 242 -45.20 -73.53 -10.05
C GLU A 242 -46.26 -73.72 -11.16
N ARG A 243 -46.18 -72.95 -12.27
CA ARG A 243 -47.05 -73.13 -13.45
C ARG A 243 -46.87 -74.50 -14.09
N LEU A 244 -45.63 -74.92 -14.34
CA LEU A 244 -45.31 -76.20 -14.96
C LEU A 244 -45.72 -77.39 -14.08
N ALA A 245 -45.54 -77.28 -12.76
CA ALA A 245 -46.01 -78.29 -11.81
C ALA A 245 -47.54 -78.40 -11.78
N ALA A 246 -48.26 -77.27 -11.88
CA ALA A 246 -49.72 -77.26 -11.99
C ALA A 246 -50.22 -77.87 -13.33
N GLU A 247 -49.53 -77.58 -14.43
CA GLU A 247 -49.80 -78.17 -15.75
C GLU A 247 -49.59 -79.69 -15.75
N GLU A 248 -48.49 -80.16 -15.16
CA GLU A 248 -48.23 -81.61 -15.03
C GLU A 248 -49.25 -82.28 -14.09
N ALA A 249 -49.63 -81.65 -12.98
CA ALA A 249 -50.65 -82.17 -12.07
C ALA A 249 -52.03 -82.28 -12.77
N ALA A 250 -52.45 -81.25 -13.49
CA ALA A 250 -53.69 -81.25 -14.27
C ALA A 250 -53.67 -82.33 -15.37
N ARG A 251 -52.51 -82.52 -16.05
CA ARG A 251 -52.33 -83.60 -17.01
C ARG A 251 -52.45 -84.98 -16.37
N ARG A 252 -51.78 -85.23 -15.25
CA ARG A 252 -51.85 -86.51 -14.51
C ARG A 252 -53.28 -86.79 -14.02
N GLU A 253 -54.03 -85.77 -13.63
CA GLU A 253 -55.45 -85.90 -13.28
C GLU A 253 -56.32 -86.23 -14.50
N ALA A 254 -56.10 -85.60 -15.65
CA ALA A 254 -56.79 -85.93 -16.89
C ALA A 254 -56.47 -87.36 -17.36
N GLU A 255 -55.22 -87.80 -17.27
CA GLU A 255 -54.81 -89.19 -17.55
C GLU A 255 -55.47 -90.20 -16.58
N ARG A 256 -55.60 -89.85 -15.29
CA ARG A 256 -56.33 -90.65 -14.28
C ARG A 256 -57.81 -90.78 -14.62
N LEU A 257 -58.47 -89.66 -14.94
CA LEU A 257 -59.90 -89.62 -15.27
C LEU A 257 -60.20 -90.38 -16.58
N ALA A 258 -59.32 -90.27 -17.59
CA ALA A 258 -59.44 -91.04 -18.82
C ALA A 258 -59.26 -92.56 -18.59
N ALA A 259 -58.36 -92.96 -17.69
CA ALA A 259 -58.19 -94.36 -17.29
C ALA A 259 -59.40 -94.89 -16.50
N GLU A 260 -59.98 -94.07 -15.62
CA GLU A 260 -61.21 -94.39 -14.87
C GLU A 260 -62.41 -94.55 -15.82
N GLU A 261 -62.58 -93.65 -16.80
CA GLU A 261 -63.64 -93.78 -17.81
C GLU A 261 -63.42 -95.00 -18.72
N ALA A 262 -62.19 -95.31 -19.11
CA ALA A 262 -61.86 -96.49 -19.90
C ALA A 262 -62.18 -97.79 -19.14
N ALA A 263 -61.78 -97.88 -17.86
CA ALA A 263 -62.09 -99.02 -17.00
C ALA A 263 -63.61 -99.17 -16.78
N ARG A 264 -64.34 -98.06 -16.63
CA ARG A 264 -65.80 -98.07 -16.55
C ARG A 264 -66.44 -98.58 -17.85
N ARG A 265 -66.02 -98.09 -19.01
CA ARG A 265 -66.51 -98.56 -20.33
C ARG A 265 -66.22 -100.05 -20.55
N GLU A 266 -65.09 -100.55 -20.07
CA GLU A 266 -64.77 -101.98 -20.10
C GLU A 266 -65.66 -102.80 -19.15
N ALA A 267 -65.92 -102.31 -17.93
CA ALA A 267 -66.87 -102.95 -17.01
C ALA A 267 -68.30 -102.96 -17.57
N GLU A 268 -68.76 -101.87 -18.19
CA GLU A 268 -70.06 -101.80 -18.88
C GLU A 268 -70.12 -102.77 -20.08
N ARG A 269 -69.02 -102.93 -20.85
CA ARG A 269 -68.91 -103.93 -21.93
C ARG A 269 -69.01 -105.37 -21.39
N LEU A 270 -68.27 -105.68 -20.33
CA LEU A 270 -68.26 -107.02 -19.71
C LEU A 270 -69.62 -107.36 -19.09
N ALA A 271 -70.29 -106.40 -18.46
CA ALA A 271 -71.65 -106.58 -17.94
C ALA A 271 -72.67 -106.82 -19.06
N ALA A 272 -72.54 -106.12 -20.21
CA ALA A 272 -73.37 -106.36 -21.39
C ALA A 272 -73.11 -107.74 -22.02
N GLU A 273 -71.85 -108.19 -22.07
CA GLU A 273 -71.46 -109.53 -22.53
C GLU A 273 -72.03 -110.63 -21.62
N GLU A 274 -71.95 -110.46 -20.30
CA GLU A 274 -72.55 -111.39 -19.33
C GLU A 274 -74.09 -111.41 -19.44
N ALA A 275 -74.73 -110.24 -19.61
CA ALA A 275 -76.17 -110.15 -19.80
C ALA A 275 -76.62 -110.87 -21.09
N ALA A 276 -75.93 -110.64 -22.21
CA ALA A 276 -76.18 -111.31 -23.48
C ALA A 276 -75.97 -112.83 -23.37
N ARG A 277 -74.94 -113.28 -22.61
CA ARG A 277 -74.73 -114.69 -22.32
C ARG A 277 -75.87 -115.30 -21.48
N ARG A 278 -76.31 -114.63 -20.41
CA ARG A 278 -77.44 -115.07 -19.58
C ARG A 278 -78.75 -115.14 -20.39
N GLU A 279 -78.94 -114.22 -21.35
CA GLU A 279 -80.07 -114.27 -22.28
C GLU A 279 -79.97 -115.42 -23.27
N ALA A 280 -78.78 -115.71 -23.82
CA ALA A 280 -78.55 -116.88 -24.66
C ALA A 280 -78.75 -118.21 -23.89
N GLU A 281 -78.30 -118.29 -22.64
CA GLU A 281 -78.56 -119.44 -21.76
C GLU A 281 -80.06 -119.59 -21.43
N ARG A 282 -80.79 -118.48 -21.23
CA ARG A 282 -82.27 -118.47 -21.08
C ARG A 282 -82.97 -118.98 -22.33
N LEU A 283 -82.60 -118.48 -23.51
CA LEU A 283 -83.18 -118.88 -24.80
C LEU A 283 -82.88 -120.35 -25.12
N ALA A 284 -81.67 -120.84 -24.81
CA ALA A 284 -81.32 -122.25 -24.96
C ALA A 284 -82.12 -123.16 -24.00
N ALA A 285 -82.38 -122.70 -22.77
CA ALA A 285 -83.24 -123.41 -21.82
C ALA A 285 -84.71 -123.43 -22.26
N GLU A 286 -85.21 -122.32 -22.84
CA GLU A 286 -86.54 -122.21 -23.43
C GLU A 286 -86.69 -123.14 -24.66
N GLU A 287 -85.69 -123.18 -25.55
CA GLU A 287 -85.68 -124.09 -26.69
C GLU A 287 -85.59 -125.56 -26.24
N ALA A 288 -84.80 -125.87 -25.21
CA ALA A 288 -84.73 -127.22 -24.63
C ALA A 288 -86.07 -127.63 -23.98
N ALA A 289 -86.76 -126.70 -23.31
CA ALA A 289 -88.10 -126.93 -22.76
C ALA A 289 -89.13 -127.15 -23.89
N ARG A 290 -89.05 -126.37 -24.97
CA ARG A 290 -89.88 -126.53 -26.17
C ARG A 290 -89.65 -127.90 -26.83
N ARG A 291 -88.39 -128.28 -27.10
CA ARG A 291 -88.05 -129.61 -27.65
C ARG A 291 -88.51 -130.74 -26.74
N LYS A 292 -88.52 -130.55 -25.41
CA LYS A 292 -89.08 -131.51 -24.44
C LYS A 292 -90.61 -131.59 -24.54
N ALA A 293 -91.31 -130.47 -24.73
CA ALA A 293 -92.76 -130.46 -24.96
C ALA A 293 -93.13 -131.10 -26.31
N GLU A 294 -92.42 -130.78 -27.39
CA GLU A 294 -92.58 -131.41 -28.71
C GLU A 294 -92.34 -132.92 -28.64
N ARG A 295 -91.36 -133.38 -27.84
CA ARG A 295 -91.11 -134.81 -27.60
C ARG A 295 -92.23 -135.49 -26.81
N LEU A 296 -92.82 -134.83 -25.82
CA LEU A 296 -93.98 -135.36 -25.08
C LEU A 296 -95.24 -135.44 -25.98
N VAL A 297 -95.45 -134.46 -26.86
CA VAL A 297 -96.53 -134.50 -27.86
C VAL A 297 -96.31 -135.63 -28.87
N ALA A 298 -95.07 -135.86 -29.31
CA ALA A 298 -94.73 -137.00 -30.17
C ALA A 298 -94.94 -138.36 -29.47
N GLU A 299 -94.65 -138.45 -28.18
CA GLU A 299 -94.87 -139.66 -27.36
C GLU A 299 -96.36 -139.94 -27.14
N GLU A 300 -97.19 -138.91 -26.95
CA GLU A 300 -98.66 -139.07 -26.87
C GLU A 300 -99.29 -139.37 -28.25
N ALA A 301 -98.75 -138.80 -29.34
CA ALA A 301 -99.19 -139.08 -30.70
C ALA A 301 -98.91 -140.55 -31.11
N ALA A 302 -97.68 -141.02 -30.89
CA ALA A 302 -97.28 -142.41 -31.17
C ALA A 302 -98.15 -143.43 -30.40
N ARG A 303 -98.66 -143.05 -29.22
CA ARG A 303 -99.58 -143.88 -28.42
C ARG A 303 -101.03 -143.88 -28.91
N ARG A 304 -101.46 -142.89 -29.72
CA ARG A 304 -102.81 -142.84 -30.33
C ARG A 304 -102.85 -143.37 -31.77
N GLU A 305 -101.72 -143.43 -32.45
CA GLU A 305 -101.64 -143.94 -33.83
C GLU A 305 -101.70 -145.48 -33.90
N ALA A 306 -101.22 -146.17 -32.86
CA ALA A 306 -101.19 -147.63 -32.76
C ALA A 306 -102.56 -148.33 -32.61
N GLU A 307 -103.60 -147.62 -32.16
CA GLU A 307 -104.96 -148.19 -32.00
C GLU A 307 -105.95 -147.79 -33.12
N ARG A 308 -105.55 -146.88 -34.04
CA ARG A 308 -106.51 -146.26 -34.99
C ARG A 308 -106.32 -146.60 -36.47
N LEU A 309 -105.39 -147.51 -36.80
CA LEU A 309 -105.20 -148.06 -38.15
C LEU A 309 -105.76 -149.50 -38.26
N ALA A 310 -106.99 -149.67 -37.81
CA ALA A 310 -107.80 -150.88 -38.00
C ALA A 310 -109.25 -150.56 -38.43
N ALA A 311 -109.47 -149.39 -39.07
CA ALA A 311 -110.77 -148.93 -39.57
C ALA A 311 -110.61 -147.87 -40.69
N GLU A 312 -109.83 -148.17 -41.72
CA GLU A 312 -109.62 -147.29 -42.88
C GLU A 312 -110.77 -147.39 -43.91
N GLU A 313 -112.01 -147.04 -43.51
CA GLU A 313 -113.18 -147.15 -44.41
C GLU A 313 -114.18 -145.99 -44.28
N ALA A 314 -113.71 -144.75 -44.44
CA ALA A 314 -114.57 -143.62 -44.78
C ALA A 314 -113.84 -142.54 -45.59
N ALA A 315 -114.54 -142.04 -46.62
CA ALA A 315 -114.28 -140.85 -47.44
C ALA A 315 -113.17 -139.90 -46.91
N ARG A 316 -112.03 -139.68 -47.59
CA ARG A 316 -111.83 -139.22 -48.99
C ARG A 316 -112.63 -137.96 -49.31
N ARG A 317 -111.96 -136.90 -49.81
CA ARG A 317 -112.50 -135.57 -50.20
C ARG A 317 -112.59 -134.57 -49.04
N GLU A 318 -112.43 -133.25 -49.26
CA GLU A 318 -111.98 -132.52 -50.46
C GLU A 318 -111.36 -131.16 -50.09
N ALA A 319 -110.73 -130.52 -51.09
CA ALA A 319 -110.72 -129.08 -51.35
C ALA A 319 -110.25 -128.11 -50.24
N GLU A 320 -109.12 -127.40 -50.45
CA GLU A 320 -109.10 -125.99 -50.92
C GLU A 320 -109.20 -124.94 -49.77
N ARG A 321 -108.64 -123.72 -49.82
CA ARG A 321 -107.72 -123.07 -50.79
C ARG A 321 -106.95 -121.88 -50.17
N LEU A 322 -105.79 -121.62 -50.75
CA LEU A 322 -105.17 -120.30 -51.06
C LEU A 322 -105.47 -119.04 -50.20
N ALA A 323 -104.39 -118.52 -49.61
CA ALA A 323 -103.83 -117.18 -49.88
C ALA A 323 -104.57 -115.89 -49.42
N ALA A 324 -103.90 -114.75 -49.67
CA ALA A 324 -104.16 -113.36 -49.26
C ALA A 324 -104.05 -113.08 -47.74
N GLU A 325 -103.44 -112.02 -47.19
CA GLU A 325 -102.94 -110.69 -47.64
C GLU A 325 -103.76 -109.49 -47.08
N GLU A 326 -103.00 -108.47 -46.64
CA GLU A 326 -103.36 -107.07 -46.35
C GLU A 326 -104.22 -106.61 -45.15
N ALA A 327 -103.92 -105.34 -44.78
CA ALA A 327 -104.72 -104.28 -44.13
C ALA A 327 -105.66 -104.63 -42.94
N ALA A 328 -105.52 -104.02 -41.75
CA ALA A 328 -105.41 -102.58 -41.47
C ALA A 328 -104.79 -102.36 -40.06
N ARG A 329 -103.91 -101.38 -39.78
CA ARG A 329 -103.92 -99.92 -40.06
C ARG A 329 -104.89 -99.10 -39.18
N ARG A 330 -104.33 -98.65 -38.04
CA ARG A 330 -104.68 -97.45 -37.23
C ARG A 330 -106.04 -97.40 -36.49
N LYS A 331 -105.93 -97.11 -35.19
CA LYS A 331 -106.79 -96.16 -34.45
C LYS A 331 -105.89 -95.48 -33.39
N ALA A 332 -105.35 -94.30 -33.69
CA ALA A 332 -105.91 -92.95 -33.43
C ALA A 332 -105.15 -92.35 -32.21
N GLU A 333 -104.38 -91.27 -32.39
CA GLU A 333 -104.81 -89.87 -32.14
C GLU A 333 -105.20 -89.66 -30.66
N ARG A 334 -104.54 -88.77 -29.91
CA ARG A 334 -104.39 -87.32 -30.16
C ARG A 334 -103.05 -86.78 -29.60
N LEU A 335 -102.42 -85.81 -30.28
CA LEU A 335 -102.41 -84.36 -30.00
C LEU A 335 -102.08 -83.96 -28.55
N ALA A 336 -101.35 -82.88 -28.25
CA ALA A 336 -100.40 -82.04 -29.01
C ALA A 336 -99.83 -80.99 -28.02
N ALA A 337 -98.74 -80.32 -28.40
CA ALA A 337 -98.25 -79.06 -27.82
C ALA A 337 -98.05 -79.01 -26.28
N GLU A 338 -96.79 -79.15 -25.86
CA GLU A 338 -96.11 -78.01 -25.23
C GLU A 338 -94.61 -78.06 -25.57
N GLU A 339 -94.06 -76.96 -26.10
CA GLU A 339 -92.63 -76.83 -26.41
C GLU A 339 -91.88 -76.12 -25.27
N ALA A 340 -90.55 -76.28 -25.26
CA ALA A 340 -89.60 -75.25 -24.79
C ALA A 340 -89.82 -74.62 -23.39
N ALA A 341 -89.88 -75.42 -22.31
CA ALA A 341 -89.95 -74.91 -20.93
C ALA A 341 -88.97 -75.58 -19.93
N ARG A 342 -87.72 -75.89 -20.33
CA ARG A 342 -86.75 -76.57 -19.42
C ARG A 342 -85.26 -76.25 -19.59
N ARG A 343 -84.91 -75.04 -20.07
CA ARG A 343 -83.51 -74.54 -20.14
C ARG A 343 -83.36 -73.05 -19.76
N GLU A 344 -84.24 -72.53 -18.90
CA GLU A 344 -84.28 -71.09 -18.55
C GLU A 344 -84.41 -70.81 -17.04
N THR A 345 -83.63 -71.52 -16.21
CA THR A 345 -83.50 -71.22 -14.77
C THR A 345 -82.05 -71.04 -14.29
N GLU A 346 -81.04 -71.32 -15.12
CA GLU A 346 -79.62 -71.20 -14.73
C GLU A 346 -78.87 -70.09 -15.49
N ARG A 347 -79.37 -69.63 -16.64
CA ARG A 347 -78.65 -68.63 -17.47
C ARG A 347 -78.73 -67.19 -16.95
N LEU A 348 -79.86 -66.81 -16.33
CA LEU A 348 -80.10 -65.43 -15.88
C LEU A 348 -79.45 -65.09 -14.53
N ALA A 349 -79.00 -66.09 -13.76
CA ALA A 349 -78.28 -65.86 -12.50
C ALA A 349 -76.80 -65.48 -12.71
N ALA A 350 -76.19 -65.88 -13.81
CA ALA A 350 -74.78 -65.62 -14.12
C ALA A 350 -74.54 -64.22 -14.71
N GLU A 351 -75.50 -63.69 -15.47
CA GLU A 351 -75.31 -62.49 -16.30
C GLU A 351 -75.31 -61.18 -15.47
N GLU A 352 -76.18 -61.05 -14.46
CA GLU A 352 -76.16 -59.93 -13.52
C GLU A 352 -74.90 -59.92 -12.63
N ALA A 353 -74.42 -61.10 -12.22
CA ALA A 353 -73.25 -61.23 -11.35
C ALA A 353 -71.97 -60.74 -12.07
N ALA A 354 -71.78 -61.14 -13.33
CA ALA A 354 -70.66 -60.68 -14.15
C ALA A 354 -70.70 -59.16 -14.38
N ARG A 355 -71.89 -58.60 -14.66
CA ARG A 355 -72.06 -57.16 -14.91
C ARG A 355 -71.73 -56.32 -13.68
N ARG A 356 -72.26 -56.68 -12.50
CA ARG A 356 -71.99 -55.95 -11.25
C ARG A 356 -70.54 -56.14 -10.74
N ALA A 357 -69.83 -57.17 -11.19
CA ALA A 357 -68.38 -57.30 -10.95
C ALA A 357 -67.58 -56.34 -11.85
N SER A 358 -67.88 -56.30 -13.16
CA SER A 358 -67.27 -55.38 -14.12
C SER A 358 -67.44 -53.91 -13.72
N GLU A 359 -68.68 -53.50 -13.38
CA GLU A 359 -68.99 -52.13 -12.96
C GLU A 359 -68.26 -51.74 -11.65
N ARG A 360 -68.00 -52.70 -10.74
CA ARG A 360 -67.20 -52.46 -9.53
C ARG A 360 -65.69 -52.38 -9.79
N GLN A 361 -65.16 -53.18 -10.72
CA GLN A 361 -63.74 -53.09 -11.10
C GLN A 361 -63.45 -51.77 -11.80
N ALA A 362 -64.29 -51.35 -12.76
CA ALA A 362 -64.18 -50.06 -13.43
C ALA A 362 -64.28 -48.87 -12.45
N ALA A 363 -65.19 -48.93 -11.47
CA ALA A 363 -65.30 -47.90 -10.43
C ALA A 363 -64.07 -47.84 -9.50
N ALA A 364 -63.50 -49.00 -9.13
CA ALA A 364 -62.29 -49.06 -8.30
C ALA A 364 -61.04 -48.58 -9.06
N GLU A 365 -60.92 -48.91 -10.35
CA GLU A 365 -59.82 -48.46 -11.21
C GLU A 365 -59.90 -46.95 -11.48
N ALA A 366 -61.09 -46.40 -11.76
CA ALA A 366 -61.30 -44.96 -11.90
C ALA A 366 -60.98 -44.20 -10.60
N ALA A 367 -61.42 -44.71 -9.45
CA ALA A 367 -61.10 -44.11 -8.14
C ALA A 367 -59.59 -44.17 -7.83
N ARG A 368 -58.90 -45.23 -8.25
CA ARG A 368 -57.45 -45.36 -8.09
C ARG A 368 -56.69 -44.38 -8.99
N LEU A 369 -57.07 -44.25 -10.26
CA LEU A 369 -56.45 -43.30 -11.19
C LEU A 369 -56.67 -41.84 -10.79
N ASP A 370 -57.83 -41.51 -10.20
CA ASP A 370 -58.10 -40.17 -9.65
C ASP A 370 -57.30 -39.89 -8.36
N ALA A 371 -57.08 -40.90 -7.52
CA ALA A 371 -56.18 -40.81 -6.37
C ALA A 371 -54.70 -40.68 -6.77
N GLU A 372 -54.23 -41.47 -7.74
CA GLU A 372 -52.87 -41.40 -8.28
C GLU A 372 -52.63 -40.05 -8.99
N ARG A 373 -53.63 -39.50 -9.71
CA ARG A 373 -53.57 -38.13 -10.24
C ARG A 373 -53.40 -37.08 -9.15
N LYS A 374 -54.21 -37.15 -8.08
CA LYS A 374 -54.14 -36.17 -6.98
C LYS A 374 -52.83 -36.25 -6.22
N ALA A 375 -52.29 -37.46 -6.01
CA ALA A 375 -50.96 -37.63 -5.40
C ALA A 375 -49.85 -37.02 -6.27
N VAL A 376 -49.92 -37.13 -7.61
CA VAL A 376 -48.97 -36.48 -8.53
C VAL A 376 -49.16 -34.95 -8.56
N GLU A 377 -50.39 -34.46 -8.55
CA GLU A 377 -50.70 -33.02 -8.52
C GLU A 377 -50.27 -32.36 -7.19
N GLU A 378 -50.39 -33.07 -6.07
CA GLU A 378 -49.92 -32.63 -4.75
C GLU A 378 -48.38 -32.69 -4.64
N ALA A 379 -47.73 -33.73 -5.18
CA ALA A 379 -46.27 -33.83 -5.22
C ALA A 379 -45.64 -32.71 -6.07
N LEU A 380 -46.15 -32.46 -7.28
CA LEU A 380 -45.69 -31.36 -8.15
C LEU A 380 -45.84 -29.99 -7.47
N ARG A 381 -46.88 -29.80 -6.66
CA ARG A 381 -47.12 -28.56 -5.92
C ARG A 381 -46.07 -28.32 -4.83
N LEU A 382 -45.65 -29.39 -4.15
CA LEU A 382 -44.58 -29.34 -3.15
C LEU A 382 -43.21 -29.08 -3.80
N GLU A 383 -42.90 -29.72 -4.92
CA GLU A 383 -41.68 -29.42 -5.70
C GLU A 383 -41.65 -27.96 -6.18
N GLU A 384 -42.79 -27.40 -6.60
CA GLU A 384 -42.89 -26.00 -7.05
C GLU A 384 -42.73 -25.00 -5.88
N GLU A 385 -43.30 -25.29 -4.70
CA GLU A 385 -43.09 -24.47 -3.49
C GLU A 385 -41.63 -24.54 -2.99
N GLU A 386 -41.00 -25.72 -2.94
CA GLU A 386 -39.57 -25.85 -2.58
C GLU A 386 -38.68 -25.11 -3.58
N ARG A 387 -38.96 -25.22 -4.88
CA ARG A 387 -38.22 -24.54 -5.93
C ARG A 387 -38.31 -23.01 -5.79
N LEU A 388 -39.49 -22.47 -5.47
CA LEU A 388 -39.69 -21.03 -5.22
C LEU A 388 -38.95 -20.56 -3.95
N VAL A 389 -38.88 -21.37 -2.90
CA VAL A 389 -38.11 -21.06 -1.69
C VAL A 389 -36.60 -21.01 -1.99
N VAL A 390 -36.08 -21.94 -2.80
CA VAL A 390 -34.68 -21.94 -3.24
C VAL A 390 -34.37 -20.75 -4.14
N GLU A 391 -35.24 -20.42 -5.10
CA GLU A 391 -35.04 -19.29 -6.01
C GLU A 391 -35.06 -17.94 -5.26
N ALA A 392 -35.95 -17.78 -4.27
CA ALA A 392 -35.98 -16.63 -3.38
C ALA A 392 -34.77 -16.54 -2.43
N ALA A 393 -34.19 -17.68 -2.03
CA ALA A 393 -32.96 -17.70 -1.23
C ALA A 393 -31.74 -17.27 -2.05
N ILE A 394 -31.63 -17.75 -3.30
CA ILE A 394 -30.57 -17.34 -4.24
C ILE A 394 -30.63 -15.83 -4.50
N LEU A 395 -31.83 -15.29 -4.79
CA LEU A 395 -32.03 -13.86 -5.00
C LEU A 395 -31.49 -13.03 -3.82
N ARG A 396 -31.91 -13.33 -2.59
CA ARG A 396 -31.46 -12.62 -1.37
C ARG A 396 -29.96 -12.67 -1.16
N GLU A 397 -29.32 -13.81 -1.44
CA GLU A 397 -27.87 -13.94 -1.30
C GLU A 397 -27.13 -13.17 -2.41
N THR A 398 -27.66 -13.11 -3.64
CA THR A 398 -27.10 -12.25 -4.71
C THR A 398 -27.28 -10.75 -4.43
N GLU A 399 -28.44 -10.34 -3.92
CA GLU A 399 -28.70 -8.95 -3.47
C GLU A 399 -27.74 -8.56 -2.34
N ARG A 400 -27.53 -9.47 -1.38
CA ARG A 400 -26.57 -9.28 -0.28
C ARG A 400 -25.14 -9.15 -0.79
N GLN A 401 -24.69 -10.04 -1.68
CA GLN A 401 -23.33 -9.99 -2.22
C GLN A 401 -23.10 -8.72 -3.03
N ALA A 402 -24.09 -8.29 -3.84
CA ALA A 402 -24.04 -7.01 -4.54
C ALA A 402 -23.99 -5.81 -3.58
N ALA A 403 -24.71 -5.85 -2.44
CA ALA A 403 -24.66 -4.82 -1.42
C ALA A 403 -23.31 -4.77 -0.66
N GLU A 404 -22.76 -5.93 -0.28
CA GLU A 404 -21.43 -6.02 0.35
C GLU A 404 -20.32 -5.57 -0.62
N GLU A 405 -20.42 -5.89 -1.91
CA GLU A 405 -19.48 -5.46 -2.94
C GLU A 405 -19.60 -3.96 -3.24
N ALA A 406 -20.82 -3.41 -3.37
CA ALA A 406 -21.06 -1.98 -3.49
C ALA A 406 -20.54 -1.20 -2.27
N GLN A 407 -20.69 -1.74 -1.06
CA GLN A 407 -20.14 -1.15 0.16
C GLN A 407 -18.61 -1.18 0.18
N ARG A 408 -17.97 -2.26 -0.30
CA ARG A 408 -16.51 -2.32 -0.50
C ARG A 408 -16.04 -1.30 -1.53
N GLN A 409 -16.73 -1.17 -2.67
CA GLN A 409 -16.41 -0.18 -3.70
C GLN A 409 -16.57 1.26 -3.18
N ALA A 410 -17.63 1.54 -2.41
CA ALA A 410 -17.83 2.84 -1.77
C ALA A 410 -16.74 3.16 -0.74
N LEU A 411 -16.34 2.20 0.10
CA LEU A 411 -15.23 2.35 1.05
C LEU A 411 -13.87 2.53 0.34
N ALA A 412 -13.63 1.80 -0.75
CA ALA A 412 -12.42 1.97 -1.57
C ALA A 412 -12.39 3.35 -2.27
N ALA A 413 -13.52 3.81 -2.80
CA ALA A 413 -13.66 5.15 -3.39
C ALA A 413 -13.46 6.26 -2.35
N ALA A 414 -14.07 6.13 -1.17
CA ALA A 414 -13.87 7.07 -0.06
C ALA A 414 -12.41 7.07 0.45
N SER A 415 -11.78 5.91 0.57
CA SER A 415 -10.37 5.80 0.94
C SER A 415 -9.43 6.39 -0.13
N ARG A 416 -9.80 6.31 -1.41
CA ARG A 416 -9.05 6.92 -2.53
C ARG A 416 -9.21 8.44 -2.55
N ALA A 417 -10.42 8.95 -2.34
CA ALA A 417 -10.68 10.39 -2.21
C ALA A 417 -10.01 10.99 -0.96
N ALA A 418 -9.87 10.22 0.12
CA ALA A 418 -9.11 10.62 1.31
C ALA A 418 -7.57 10.53 1.14
N ALA A 419 -7.08 9.92 0.06
CA ALA A 419 -5.66 9.73 -0.21
C ALA A 419 -5.04 10.79 -1.15
N GLU A 420 -5.85 11.62 -1.81
CA GLU A 420 -5.36 12.77 -2.60
C GLU A 420 -4.88 13.90 -1.67
N LYS A 421 -3.69 13.70 -1.09
CA LYS A 421 -2.89 14.80 -0.53
C LYS A 421 -2.56 15.77 -1.66
N VAL A 422 -3.05 17.00 -1.55
CA VAL A 422 -2.61 18.11 -2.42
C VAL A 422 -1.11 18.30 -2.21
N LYS A 423 -0.33 18.00 -3.24
CA LYS A 423 1.13 18.16 -3.25
C LYS A 423 1.52 19.62 -2.97
N THR A 424 2.61 19.82 -2.22
CA THR A 424 3.24 21.14 -2.17
C THR A 424 3.87 21.50 -3.53
N PRO A 425 4.22 22.77 -3.79
CA PRO A 425 4.99 23.12 -4.99
C PRO A 425 6.30 22.33 -5.09
N GLU A 426 6.98 22.15 -3.94
CA GLU A 426 8.23 21.40 -3.80
C GLU A 426 8.10 19.90 -4.12
N GLU A 427 6.89 19.33 -4.00
CA GLU A 427 6.56 17.94 -4.36
C GLU A 427 5.99 17.80 -5.79
N THR A 428 5.69 18.92 -6.47
CA THR A 428 4.99 18.96 -7.75
C THR A 428 5.99 19.02 -8.92
N VAL A 429 5.96 18.00 -9.78
CA VAL A 429 6.84 17.87 -10.95
C VAL A 429 6.19 18.49 -12.18
N VAL A 430 6.71 19.63 -12.64
CA VAL A 430 6.23 20.31 -13.85
C VAL A 430 7.19 20.05 -15.01
N MET A 431 6.69 19.45 -16.10
CA MET A 431 7.46 19.27 -17.33
C MET A 431 7.24 20.46 -18.28
N VAL A 432 8.31 20.92 -18.91
CA VAL A 432 8.28 21.98 -19.95
C VAL A 432 8.87 21.42 -21.25
N ALA A 433 8.03 21.24 -22.26
CA ALA A 433 8.38 20.91 -23.62
C ALA A 433 8.19 22.14 -24.52
N ASP A 434 9.28 22.70 -25.03
CA ASP A 434 9.30 23.88 -25.90
C ASP A 434 10.65 23.84 -26.64
N ASP A 435 10.68 23.97 -27.97
CA ASP A 435 11.90 23.77 -28.76
C ASP A 435 12.95 24.85 -28.48
N SER A 436 12.48 26.08 -28.25
CA SER A 436 13.28 27.25 -27.96
C SER A 436 13.92 27.12 -26.58
N LYS A 437 15.20 26.75 -26.59
CA LYS A 437 16.06 26.69 -25.39
C LYS A 437 15.98 27.94 -24.51
N VAL A 438 15.73 29.12 -25.10
CA VAL A 438 15.54 30.38 -24.35
C VAL A 438 14.23 30.38 -23.59
N VAL A 439 13.12 29.98 -24.22
CA VAL A 439 11.80 29.90 -23.55
C VAL A 439 11.79 28.76 -22.53
N ARG A 440 12.28 27.57 -22.91
CA ARG A 440 12.45 26.41 -22.00
C ARG A 440 13.22 26.77 -20.72
N ILE A 441 14.34 27.50 -20.83
CA ILE A 441 15.10 27.98 -19.67
C ILE A 441 14.36 29.10 -18.91
N LYS A 442 13.69 30.04 -19.58
CA LYS A 442 12.93 31.11 -18.91
C LYS A 442 11.78 30.54 -18.07
N THR A 443 10.93 29.72 -18.69
CA THR A 443 9.77 29.08 -18.05
C THR A 443 10.22 28.16 -16.91
N GLY A 444 11.31 27.41 -17.09
CA GLY A 444 11.88 26.63 -16.00
C GLY A 444 12.37 27.47 -14.82
N ARG A 445 13.05 28.59 -15.07
CA ARG A 445 13.49 29.50 -13.98
C ARG A 445 12.32 30.10 -13.21
N LEU A 446 11.25 30.49 -13.91
CA LEU A 446 9.99 30.94 -13.28
C LEU A 446 9.42 29.86 -12.37
N LEU A 447 9.25 28.64 -12.88
CA LEU A 447 8.68 27.52 -12.13
C LEU A 447 9.54 27.16 -10.90
N SER A 448 10.87 27.10 -11.04
CA SER A 448 11.78 26.87 -9.91
C SER A 448 11.81 28.02 -8.90
N ALA A 449 11.55 29.27 -9.31
CA ALA A 449 11.36 30.38 -8.38
C ALA A 449 10.07 30.25 -7.54
N HIS A 450 9.05 29.58 -8.10
CA HIS A 450 7.86 29.11 -7.36
C HIS A 450 8.04 27.70 -6.76
N GLN A 451 9.28 27.27 -6.55
CA GLN A 451 9.69 26.02 -5.89
C GLN A 451 9.29 24.71 -6.60
N TYR A 452 8.74 24.76 -7.82
CA TYR A 452 8.37 23.55 -8.57
C TYR A 452 9.58 22.72 -9.01
N GLN A 453 9.44 21.39 -8.98
CA GLN A 453 10.42 20.47 -9.56
C GLN A 453 10.29 20.48 -11.09
N VAL A 454 11.19 21.18 -11.78
CA VAL A 454 11.11 21.34 -13.23
C VAL A 454 11.83 20.20 -13.96
N ARG A 455 11.15 19.58 -14.92
CA ARG A 455 11.77 18.77 -15.98
C ARG A 455 11.71 19.53 -17.30
N MET A 456 12.76 19.44 -18.10
CA MET A 456 12.84 20.07 -19.42
C MET A 456 12.91 18.98 -20.48
N ALA A 457 12.07 19.09 -21.50
CA ALA A 457 12.11 18.27 -22.70
C ALA A 457 12.47 19.14 -23.91
N GLU A 458 13.37 18.68 -24.77
CA GLU A 458 13.87 19.50 -25.88
C GLU A 458 12.92 19.57 -27.09
N ASP A 459 12.04 18.58 -27.23
CA ASP A 459 10.96 18.49 -28.22
C ASP A 459 9.85 17.54 -27.71
N GLY A 460 8.81 17.29 -28.53
CA GLY A 460 7.72 16.38 -28.17
C GLY A 460 8.14 14.90 -28.05
N LEU A 461 9.14 14.44 -28.80
CA LEU A 461 9.64 13.06 -28.76
C LEU A 461 10.43 12.80 -27.47
N ASP A 462 11.21 13.77 -27.02
CA ASP A 462 11.88 13.75 -25.73
C ASP A 462 10.86 13.83 -24.58
N ALA A 463 9.84 14.69 -24.69
CA ALA A 463 8.76 14.76 -23.70
C ALA A 463 8.04 13.42 -23.54
N ALA A 464 7.62 12.80 -24.66
CA ALA A 464 6.98 11.49 -24.65
C ALA A 464 7.88 10.39 -24.02
N ARG A 465 9.18 10.42 -24.31
CA ARG A 465 10.18 9.49 -23.74
C ARG A 465 10.34 9.68 -22.22
N GLN A 466 10.42 10.93 -21.76
CA GLN A 466 10.52 11.25 -20.34
C GLN A 466 9.24 10.87 -19.58
N ILE A 467 8.05 11.21 -20.11
CA ILE A 467 6.74 10.85 -19.53
C ILE A 467 6.59 9.33 -19.41
N GLY A 468 6.94 8.58 -20.46
CA GLY A 468 6.88 7.11 -20.45
C GLY A 468 7.79 6.45 -19.40
N SER A 469 8.84 7.16 -18.95
CA SER A 469 9.78 6.73 -17.92
C SER A 469 9.36 7.16 -16.50
N SER A 470 8.82 8.38 -16.36
CA SER A 470 8.31 8.92 -15.09
C SER A 470 7.35 10.09 -15.36
N LEU A 471 6.10 9.93 -14.91
CA LEU A 471 5.03 10.92 -15.11
C LEU A 471 5.34 12.27 -14.41
N PRO A 472 5.10 13.41 -15.08
CA PRO A 472 4.98 14.70 -14.41
C PRO A 472 3.57 14.92 -13.85
N ASP A 473 3.44 15.84 -12.89
CA ASP A 473 2.18 16.29 -12.32
C ASP A 473 1.47 17.33 -13.20
N VAL A 474 2.22 18.12 -13.97
CA VAL A 474 1.69 18.99 -15.04
C VAL A 474 2.64 18.96 -16.23
N LEU A 475 2.10 18.82 -17.44
CA LEU A 475 2.82 19.06 -18.69
C LEU A 475 2.51 20.46 -19.22
N ILE A 476 3.54 21.26 -19.45
CA ILE A 476 3.49 22.49 -20.25
C ILE A 476 4.13 22.16 -21.59
N THR A 477 3.39 22.31 -22.69
CA THR A 477 3.90 22.05 -24.04
C THR A 477 3.66 23.25 -24.95
N ASP A 478 4.63 23.59 -25.79
CA ASP A 478 4.38 24.42 -26.96
C ASP A 478 3.58 23.64 -28.01
N VAL A 479 2.93 24.33 -28.95
CA VAL A 479 2.28 23.71 -30.12
C VAL A 479 3.33 23.40 -31.18
N ASP A 480 4.14 24.39 -31.55
CA ASP A 480 4.89 24.45 -32.80
C ASP A 480 6.31 23.83 -32.68
N MET A 481 6.38 22.59 -32.17
CA MET A 481 7.65 21.86 -32.01
C MET A 481 8.03 21.02 -33.24
N PRO A 482 9.32 20.91 -33.60
CA PRO A 482 9.78 20.05 -34.68
C PRO A 482 9.67 18.57 -34.34
N GLY A 483 9.39 17.73 -35.34
CA GLY A 483 9.36 16.26 -35.23
C GLY A 483 8.10 15.69 -34.59
N MET A 484 7.64 16.26 -33.47
CA MET A 484 6.36 15.95 -32.84
C MET A 484 5.78 17.22 -32.21
N GLY A 485 4.62 17.66 -32.70
CA GLY A 485 3.94 18.87 -32.21
C GLY A 485 3.20 18.65 -30.90
N GLY A 486 2.84 19.74 -30.22
CA GLY A 486 2.13 19.70 -28.92
C GLY A 486 0.80 18.94 -28.95
N PHE A 487 0.09 18.96 -30.08
CA PHE A 487 -1.14 18.19 -30.28
C PHE A 487 -0.89 16.68 -30.39
N GLU A 488 0.18 16.28 -31.07
CA GLU A 488 0.55 14.87 -31.25
C GLU A 488 1.04 14.28 -29.91
N LEU A 489 1.88 15.03 -29.19
CA LEU A 489 2.27 14.72 -27.81
C LEU A 489 1.03 14.61 -26.90
N THR A 490 0.08 15.54 -27.01
CA THR A 490 -1.18 15.50 -26.24
C THR A 490 -1.98 14.23 -26.54
N HIS A 491 -2.16 13.86 -27.81
CA HIS A 491 -2.85 12.61 -28.17
C HIS A 491 -2.11 11.36 -27.66
N GLN A 492 -0.77 11.34 -27.70
CA GLN A 492 0.01 10.23 -27.14
C GLN A 492 -0.14 10.14 -25.61
N VAL A 493 -0.08 11.27 -24.90
CA VAL A 493 -0.27 11.35 -23.43
C VAL A 493 -1.67 10.94 -23.01
N ARG A 494 -2.71 11.27 -23.81
CA ARG A 494 -4.09 10.84 -23.61
C ARG A 494 -4.34 9.37 -24.00
N GLY A 495 -3.49 8.79 -24.84
CA GLY A 495 -3.60 7.41 -25.32
C GLY A 495 -3.06 6.33 -24.37
N ASP A 496 -2.10 6.65 -23.49
CA ASP A 496 -1.63 5.74 -22.44
C ASP A 496 -2.47 5.91 -21.16
N PRO A 497 -3.18 4.88 -20.67
CA PRO A 497 -3.98 4.95 -19.44
C PRO A 497 -3.20 5.43 -18.20
N ARG A 498 -1.88 5.28 -18.18
CA ARG A 498 -1.01 5.74 -17.09
C ARG A 498 -0.82 7.25 -17.09
N SER A 499 -0.81 7.91 -18.24
CA SER A 499 -0.61 9.37 -18.37
C SER A 499 -1.88 10.13 -18.77
N ALA A 500 -2.97 9.42 -19.13
CA ALA A 500 -4.21 10.03 -19.62
C ALA A 500 -4.84 11.06 -18.66
N HIS A 501 -4.55 10.98 -17.36
CA HIS A 501 -5.03 11.92 -16.33
C HIS A 501 -4.15 13.16 -16.14
N VAL A 502 -2.93 13.22 -16.69
CA VAL A 502 -1.98 14.31 -16.46
C VAL A 502 -2.53 15.65 -17.01
N PRO A 503 -2.64 16.72 -16.20
CA PRO A 503 -2.99 18.05 -16.67
C PRO A 503 -2.02 18.58 -17.74
N ILE A 504 -2.56 19.07 -18.86
CA ILE A 504 -1.79 19.66 -19.96
C ILE A 504 -2.15 21.14 -20.10
N ILE A 505 -1.15 22.00 -20.00
CA ILE A 505 -1.19 23.42 -20.36
C ILE A 505 -0.49 23.55 -21.72
N MET A 506 -1.24 23.96 -22.74
CA MET A 506 -0.70 24.22 -24.07
C MET A 506 -0.37 25.69 -24.21
N VAL A 507 0.79 25.97 -24.79
CA VAL A 507 1.32 27.30 -25.05
C VAL A 507 1.46 27.43 -26.57
N THR A 508 1.18 28.60 -27.14
CA THR A 508 1.28 28.82 -28.60
C THR A 508 1.34 30.31 -28.92
N SER A 509 1.77 30.66 -30.14
CA SER A 509 1.65 32.02 -30.65
C SER A 509 0.23 32.40 -31.10
N ASP A 510 -0.68 31.44 -31.31
CA ASP A 510 -2.04 31.68 -31.81
C ASP A 510 -3.13 30.96 -30.97
N SER A 511 -3.38 31.49 -29.78
CA SER A 511 -4.22 30.82 -28.77
C SER A 511 -5.74 30.95 -28.97
N GLU A 512 -6.19 31.76 -29.92
CA GLU A 512 -7.64 31.90 -30.22
C GLU A 512 -8.07 30.90 -31.29
N GLN A 513 -7.35 30.80 -32.40
CA GLN A 513 -7.71 29.88 -33.50
C GLN A 513 -7.57 28.41 -33.11
N LEU A 514 -6.61 28.09 -32.22
CA LEU A 514 -6.30 26.73 -31.79
C LEU A 514 -7.13 26.23 -30.59
N ARG A 515 -8.02 27.07 -30.02
CA ARG A 515 -8.78 26.74 -28.80
C ARG A 515 -9.65 25.49 -28.93
N ASP A 516 -10.43 25.38 -30.00
CA ASP A 516 -11.36 24.27 -30.19
C ASP A 516 -10.60 22.96 -30.45
N GLN A 517 -9.47 23.02 -31.17
CA GLN A 517 -8.57 21.90 -31.40
C GLN A 517 -7.90 21.43 -30.10
N ALA A 518 -7.51 22.36 -29.22
CA ALA A 518 -6.95 22.03 -27.91
C ALA A 518 -7.98 21.34 -26.99
N VAL A 519 -9.24 21.81 -26.98
CA VAL A 519 -10.32 21.13 -26.26
C VAL A 519 -10.57 19.73 -26.84
N ALA A 520 -10.62 19.57 -28.16
CA ALA A 520 -10.80 18.28 -28.82
C ALA A 520 -9.65 17.29 -28.58
N ALA A 521 -8.41 17.77 -28.41
CA ALA A 521 -7.26 16.95 -28.04
C ALA A 521 -7.21 16.58 -26.54
N GLY A 522 -8.00 17.24 -25.68
CA GLY A 522 -8.01 17.01 -24.24
C GLY A 522 -6.97 17.84 -23.46
N VAL A 523 -6.61 19.03 -23.96
CA VAL A 523 -5.81 20.05 -23.26
C VAL A 523 -6.67 20.72 -22.18
N ASN A 524 -6.09 21.02 -21.02
CA ASN A 524 -6.82 21.60 -19.88
C ASN A 524 -6.82 23.13 -19.84
N VAL A 525 -5.79 23.77 -20.41
CA VAL A 525 -5.62 25.24 -20.53
C VAL A 525 -4.82 25.54 -21.81
N ILE A 526 -5.20 26.58 -22.56
CA ILE A 526 -4.39 27.15 -23.65
C ILE A 526 -3.95 28.59 -23.30
N LEU A 527 -2.69 28.93 -23.57
CA LEU A 527 -2.08 30.24 -23.31
C LEU A 527 -1.37 30.79 -24.56
N GLY A 528 -1.58 32.08 -24.84
CA GLY A 528 -0.89 32.80 -25.90
C GLY A 528 0.50 33.28 -25.46
N LYS A 529 1.50 33.18 -26.35
CA LYS A 529 2.83 33.81 -26.18
C LYS A 529 2.73 35.29 -26.62
N PRO A 530 3.13 36.29 -25.79
CA PRO A 530 3.61 36.18 -24.41
C PRO A 530 2.47 36.13 -23.37
N TYR A 531 2.58 35.22 -22.41
CA TYR A 531 1.68 35.09 -21.27
C TYR A 531 2.24 35.79 -20.02
N PRO A 532 1.38 36.35 -19.14
CA PRO A 532 1.78 36.75 -17.79
C PRO A 532 2.29 35.56 -16.97
N GLU A 533 3.31 35.78 -16.16
CA GLU A 533 3.97 34.73 -15.40
C GLU A 533 3.07 34.21 -14.27
N GLU A 534 2.34 35.13 -13.64
CA GLU A 534 1.32 34.88 -12.62
C GLU A 534 0.15 34.04 -13.16
N GLN A 535 -0.22 34.23 -14.44
CA GLN A 535 -1.31 33.48 -15.06
C GLN A 535 -0.95 32.00 -15.21
N LEU A 536 0.27 31.69 -15.65
CA LEU A 536 0.75 30.30 -15.75
C LEU A 536 0.72 29.61 -14.38
N ILE A 537 1.25 30.28 -13.34
CA ILE A 537 1.30 29.75 -11.98
C ILE A 537 -0.11 29.55 -11.40
N ALA A 538 -1.03 30.49 -11.61
CA ALA A 538 -2.43 30.35 -11.19
C ALA A 538 -3.13 29.16 -11.88
N HIS A 539 -2.84 28.89 -13.16
CA HIS A 539 -3.37 27.71 -13.84
C HIS A 539 -2.80 26.39 -13.30
N ILE A 540 -1.49 26.32 -13.03
CA ILE A 540 -0.85 25.15 -12.40
C ILE A 540 -1.47 24.89 -11.02
N GLN A 541 -1.55 25.91 -10.16
CA GLN A 541 -2.14 25.79 -8.82
C GLN A 541 -3.61 25.34 -8.88
N ARG A 542 -4.41 25.87 -9.81
CA ARG A 542 -5.81 25.45 -10.00
C ARG A 542 -5.93 23.97 -10.37
N LEU A 543 -5.08 23.49 -11.28
CA LEU A 543 -5.08 22.11 -11.75
C LEU A 543 -4.61 21.13 -10.66
N MET A 544 -3.59 21.51 -9.88
CA MET A 544 -3.07 20.69 -8.77
C MET A 544 -3.97 20.65 -7.53
N SER A 545 -4.79 21.68 -7.31
CA SER A 545 -5.63 21.80 -6.09
C SER A 545 -6.97 21.04 -6.15
N GLY A 546 -7.13 20.09 -7.09
CA GLY A 546 -8.35 19.27 -7.23
C GLY A 546 -9.63 20.03 -7.60
N ARG A 547 -9.60 21.36 -7.75
CA ARG A 547 -10.75 22.18 -8.13
C ARG A 547 -11.02 22.13 -9.63
N ALA A 548 -11.41 20.95 -10.10
CA ALA A 548 -12.25 20.81 -11.27
C ALA A 548 -13.58 21.56 -11.00
N GLY A 549 -13.79 22.67 -11.71
CA GLY A 549 -14.99 23.48 -11.59
C GLY A 549 -15.48 23.89 -12.96
N GLY A 550 -16.77 23.66 -13.21
CA GLY A 550 -17.42 23.77 -14.52
C GLY A 550 -17.81 22.39 -15.03
#